data_AF-A0A536U3P5-F1
#
_entry.id   AF-A0A536U3P5-F1
#
_cell.length_a   1.000
_cell.length_b   1.000
_cell.length_c   1.000
_cell.angle_alpha   90.00
_cell.angle_beta   90.00
_cell.angle_gamma   90.00
#
_symmetry.space_group_name_H-M   'P 1'
#
loop_
_entity.id
_entity.type
_entity.pdbx_description
1 polymer ?
#
loop_
_entity_poly.entity_id
_entity_poly.type
_entity_poly.pdbx_seq_one_letter_code
_entity_poly.pdbx_strand_id
1 'polypeptide(L)' 'KAHSFEQTRLYARVFGLADKLIGKPAPRAVLPQIPLHSPKITRNLTTDWFANRVEGRYQTCLQRLPA' A
#
# COMPACT_ATOMS: atom_id res chain seq x y z
N LYS A 1 2.40 15.00 9.54
CA LYS A 1 1.84 14.56 10.84
C LYS A 1 0.61 13.67 10.60
N ALA A 2 0.80 12.43 10.14
CA ALA A 2 -0.26 11.40 10.07
C ALA A 2 -0.15 10.40 11.26
N HIS A 3 1.05 10.25 11.82
CA HIS A 3 1.37 9.22 12.82
C HIS A 3 0.56 9.26 14.13
N SER A 4 0.00 10.42 14.53
CA SER A 4 -0.78 10.51 15.77
C SER A 4 -2.25 10.13 15.59
N PHE A 5 -2.80 10.16 14.38
CA PHE A 5 -4.21 9.83 14.13
C PHE A 5 -4.48 8.33 14.30
N GLU A 6 -3.55 7.49 13.82
CA GLU A 6 -3.62 6.03 13.92
C GLU A 6 -3.61 5.53 15.38
N GLN A 7 -3.06 6.33 16.30
CA GLN A 7 -3.02 6.04 17.74
C GLN A 7 -4.29 6.48 18.48
N THR A 8 -5.21 7.18 17.81
CA THR A 8 -6.43 7.68 18.46
C THR A 8 -7.40 6.55 18.80
N ARG A 9 -8.16 6.76 19.88
CA ARG A 9 -9.25 5.87 20.28
C ARG A 9 -10.28 5.67 19.17
N LEU A 10 -10.52 6.69 18.35
CA LEU A 10 -11.46 6.62 17.22
C LEU A 10 -10.96 5.63 16.18
N TYR A 11 -9.72 5.80 15.71
CA TYR A 11 -9.12 4.94 14.70
C TYR A 11 -9.13 3.47 15.14
N ALA A 12 -8.65 3.18 16.34
CA ALA A 12 -8.61 1.82 16.88
C ALA A 12 -10.00 1.16 16.97
N ARG A 13 -11.04 1.93 17.36
CA ARG A 13 -12.41 1.40 17.48
C ARG A 13 -13.06 1.15 16.12
N VAL A 14 -12.91 2.07 15.16
CA VAL A 14 -13.49 1.91 13.82
C VAL A 14 -12.90 0.69 13.13
N PHE A 15 -11.57 0.54 13.15
CA PHE A 15 -10.93 -0.64 12.58
C PHE A 15 -11.23 -1.91 13.39
N GLY A 16 -11.31 -1.85 14.72
CA GLY A 16 -11.71 -3.00 15.53
C GLY A 16 -13.15 -3.48 15.25
N LEU A 17 -14.05 -2.60 14.84
CA LEU A 17 -15.39 -2.98 14.36
C LEU A 17 -15.32 -3.57 12.95
N ALA A 18 -14.57 -2.95 12.04
CA ALA A 18 -14.37 -3.46 10.69
C ALA A 18 -13.74 -4.85 10.68
N ASP A 19 -12.74 -5.11 11.52
CA ASP A 19 -12.07 -6.40 11.66
C ASP A 19 -13.06 -7.50 12.09
N LYS A 20 -13.98 -7.18 13.00
CA LYS A 20 -15.04 -8.10 13.45
C LYS A 20 -16.05 -8.42 12.34
N LEU A 21 -16.40 -7.44 11.51
CA LEU A 21 -17.34 -7.63 10.41
C LEU A 21 -16.74 -8.48 9.28
N ILE A 22 -15.46 -8.29 8.99
CA ILE A 22 -14.77 -8.96 7.87
C ILE A 22 -14.19 -10.32 8.34
N GLY A 23 -14.02 -10.54 9.64
CA GLY A 23 -13.44 -11.75 10.22
C GLY A 23 -11.91 -11.84 10.04
N LYS A 24 -11.28 -10.77 9.54
CA LYS A 24 -9.84 -10.62 9.33
C LYS A 24 -9.46 -9.13 9.43
N PRO A 25 -8.19 -8.79 9.72
CA PRO A 25 -7.76 -7.41 9.78
C PRO A 25 -8.12 -6.65 8.50
N ALA A 26 -8.94 -5.62 8.65
CA ALA A 26 -9.36 -4.75 7.58
C ALA A 26 -8.14 -4.01 7.03
N PRO A 27 -8.05 -3.84 5.70
CA PRO A 27 -6.93 -3.14 5.11
C PRO A 27 -6.93 -1.66 5.53
N ARG A 28 -5.84 -1.22 6.14
CA ARG A 28 -5.66 0.16 6.66
C ARG A 28 -5.23 1.14 5.57
N ALA A 29 -4.45 0.64 4.62
CA ALA A 29 -4.04 1.33 3.40
C ALA A 29 -4.04 0.31 2.27
N VAL A 30 -4.63 0.68 1.13
CA VAL A 30 -4.69 -0.18 -0.06
C VAL A 30 -4.15 0.61 -1.23
N LEU A 31 -3.26 0.01 -1.99
CA LEU A 31 -2.81 0.59 -3.25
C LEU A 31 -3.95 0.51 -4.28
N PRO A 32 -4.23 1.59 -5.01
CA PRO A 32 -5.30 1.60 -5.98
C PRO A 32 -4.97 0.71 -7.18
N GLN A 33 -5.98 0.00 -7.69
CA GLN A 33 -5.86 -0.85 -8.87
C GLN A 33 -6.31 -0.11 -10.15
N ILE A 34 -5.90 1.15 -10.29
CA ILE A 34 -6.24 1.95 -11.48
C ILE A 34 -5.42 1.45 -12.68
N PRO A 35 -6.05 1.15 -13.83
CA PRO A 35 -5.34 0.71 -15.03
C PRO A 35 -4.42 1.82 -15.55
N LEU A 36 -3.21 1.43 -15.96
CA LEU A 36 -2.20 2.33 -16.49
C LEU A 36 -2.24 2.35 -18.01
N HIS A 37 -2.32 3.55 -18.59
CA HIS A 37 -2.27 3.77 -20.03
C HIS A 37 -0.99 4.53 -20.41
N SER A 38 -0.17 3.93 -21.27
CA SER A 38 1.04 4.57 -21.80
C SER A 38 1.44 3.92 -23.12
N PRO A 39 2.06 4.65 -24.06
CA PRO A 39 2.54 4.09 -25.33
C PRO A 39 3.50 2.90 -25.18
N LYS A 40 4.13 2.75 -24.00
CA LYS A 40 5.09 1.68 -23.70
C LYS A 40 4.49 0.49 -22.96
N ILE A 41 3.21 0.55 -22.58
CA ILE A 41 2.54 -0.51 -21.82
C ILE A 41 1.77 -1.39 -22.79
N THR A 42 2.20 -2.64 -22.92
CA THR A 42 1.59 -3.64 -23.83
C THR A 42 0.64 -4.62 -23.13
N ARG A 43 0.51 -4.52 -21.80
CA ARG A 43 -0.26 -5.43 -20.95
C ARG A 43 -1.08 -4.64 -19.94
N ASN A 44 -2.16 -5.23 -19.43
CA ASN A 44 -3.01 -4.59 -18.42
C ASN A 44 -2.27 -4.52 -17.08
N LEU A 45 -1.68 -3.35 -16.80
CA LEU A 45 -0.97 -3.07 -15.55
C LEU A 45 -1.80 -2.10 -14.70
N THR A 46 -1.65 -2.22 -13.38
CA THR A 46 -2.33 -1.37 -12.41
C THR A 46 -1.35 -0.43 -11.71
N THR A 47 -1.87 0.61 -11.07
CA THR A 47 -1.08 1.51 -10.24
C THR A 47 -0.39 0.77 -9.08
N ASP A 48 -1.07 -0.20 -8.46
CA ASP A 48 -0.46 -1.15 -7.51
C ASP A 48 0.77 -1.86 -8.10
N TRP A 49 0.68 -2.40 -9.33
CA TRP A 49 1.82 -3.02 -9.99
C TRP A 49 3.00 -2.07 -10.12
N PHE A 50 2.75 -0.81 -10.51
CA PHE A 50 3.81 0.18 -10.68
C PHE A 50 4.46 0.56 -9.34
N ALA A 51 3.65 0.80 -8.30
CA ALA A 51 4.14 1.11 -6.96
C ALA A 51 5.05 0.00 -6.43
N ASN A 52 4.60 -1.26 -6.51
CA ASN A 52 5.39 -2.43 -6.09
C ASN A 52 6.68 -2.58 -6.93
N ARG A 53 6.64 -2.29 -8.24
CA ARG A 53 7.81 -2.36 -9.13
C ARG A 53 8.87 -1.31 -8.76
N VAL A 54 8.46 -0.08 -8.45
CA VAL A 54 9.37 0.99 -8.02
C VAL A 54 9.99 0.64 -6.68
N GLU A 55 9.18 0.21 -5.71
CA GLU A 55 9.65 -0.17 -4.38
C GLU A 55 10.69 -1.30 -4.45
N GLY A 56 10.43 -2.36 -5.24
CA GLY A 56 11.39 -3.44 -5.39
C GLY A 56 12.74 -3.00 -5.95
N ARG A 57 12.76 -2.03 -6.88
CA ARG A 57 14.01 -1.45 -7.40
C ARG A 57 14.71 -0.61 -6.33
N TYR A 58 13.95 0.18 -5.57
CA TYR A 58 14.49 0.98 -4.48
C TYR A 58 15.14 0.09 -3.40
N GLN A 59 14.46 -0.96 -2.94
CA GLN A 59 14.99 -1.93 -1.99
C GLN A 59 16.27 -2.63 -2.51
N THR A 60 16.28 -3.01 -3.79
CA THR A 60 17.48 -3.56 -4.43
C THR A 60 18.65 -2.56 -4.41
N CYS A 61 18.38 -1.27 -4.61
CA CYS A 61 19.42 -0.23 -4.51
C CYS A 61 19.92 -0.10 -3.07
N LEU A 62 19.03 -0.07 -2.07
CA LEU A 62 19.41 0.01 -0.66
C LEU A 62 20.30 -1.16 -0.24
N GLN A 63 20.00 -2.38 -0.69
CA GLN A 63 20.79 -3.58 -0.41
C GLN A 63 22.21 -3.53 -1.00
N ARG A 64 22.46 -2.69 -2.00
CA ARG A 64 23.79 -2.52 -2.61
C ARG A 64 24.65 -1.48 -1.89
N LEU A 65 24.08 -0.70 -0.98
CA LEU A 65 24.84 0.28 -0.22
C LEU A 65 25.78 -0.47 0.75
N PRO A 66 27.09 -0.15 0.75
CA PRO A 66 28.00 -0.67 1.77
C PRO A 66 27.56 -0.16 3.16
N ALA A 67 27.79 -0.98 4.17
CA ALA A 67 27.49 -0.66 5.57
C ALA A 67 28.31 0.52 6.10
#